data_AF-A0A519WEM6-F1
#
_entry.id   AF-A0A519WEM6-F1
#
_cell.length_a   1.000
_cell.length_b   1.000
_cell.length_c   1.000
_cell.angle_alpha   90.00
_cell.angle_beta   90.00
_cell.angle_gamma   90.00
#
_symmetry.space_group_name_H-M   'P 1'
#
loop_
_entity.id
_entity.type
_entity.pdbx_description
1 polymer ?
#
loop_
_entity_poly.entity_id
_entity_poly.type
_entity_poly.pdbx_seq_one_letter_code
_entity_poly.pdbx_strand_id
1 'polypeptide(L)'
;MRLYFFLITLLVCVSYINPANGQSKVIHFSGAKATKSHYKVLYILNNGEDKRISATLRNINNALEDPRLIGKLEVELIVFG
;
A
#
# COMPACT_ATOMS: atom_id res chain seq x y z
N MET A 1 -20.53 -38.82 -46.32
CA MET A 1 -20.42 -39.11 -44.87
C MET A 1 -19.01 -38.83 -44.32
N ARG A 2 -17.93 -39.41 -44.87
CA ARG A 2 -16.54 -39.19 -44.40
C ARG A 2 -16.05 -37.73 -44.44
N LEU A 3 -16.41 -36.95 -45.46
CA LEU A 3 -15.96 -35.55 -45.61
C LEU A 3 -16.61 -34.61 -44.57
N TYR A 4 -17.90 -34.78 -44.32
CA TYR A 4 -18.62 -34.01 -43.28
C TYR A 4 -18.14 -34.35 -41.87
N PHE A 5 -17.74 -35.61 -41.64
CA PHE A 5 -17.13 -36.04 -40.38
C PHE A 5 -15.79 -35.32 -40.12
N PHE A 6 -14.96 -35.13 -41.17
CA PHE A 6 -13.73 -34.34 -41.09
C PHE A 6 -13.98 -32.85 -40.86
N LEU A 7 -15.02 -32.28 -41.47
CA LEU A 7 -15.40 -30.87 -41.27
C LEU A 7 -15.89 -30.58 -39.84
N ILE A 8 -16.69 -31.48 -39.26
CA ILE A 8 -17.20 -31.33 -37.89
C ILE A 8 -16.08 -31.49 -36.85
N THR A 9 -15.15 -32.44 -37.06
CA THR A 9 -13.99 -32.61 -36.18
C THR A 9 -13.03 -31.42 -36.25
N LEU A 10 -12.82 -30.83 -37.42
CA LEU A 10 -12.02 -29.61 -37.57
C LEU A 10 -12.66 -28.41 -36.85
N LEU A 11 -13.98 -28.25 -36.94
CA LEU A 11 -14.71 -27.16 -36.28
C LEU A 11 -14.63 -27.27 -34.74
N VAL A 12 -14.70 -28.48 -34.20
CA VAL A 12 -14.60 -28.72 -32.75
C VAL A 12 -13.20 -28.39 -32.21
N CYS A 13 -12.12 -28.64 -32.98
CA CYS A 13 -10.76 -28.32 -32.56
C CYS A 13 -10.49 -26.80 -32.44
N VAL A 14 -11.15 -25.97 -33.25
CA VAL A 14 -10.99 -24.51 -33.22
C VAL A 14 -11.67 -23.87 -31.99
N SER A 15 -12.63 -24.55 -31.38
CA SER A 15 -13.35 -24.05 -30.19
C SER A 15 -12.53 -24.09 -28.89
N TYR A 16 -11.38 -24.77 -28.87
CA TYR A 16 -10.53 -24.94 -27.68
C TYR A 16 -9.41 -23.91 -27.55
N ILE A 17 -9.17 -23.07 -28.58
CA ILE A 17 -8.21 -21.97 -28.50
C ILE A 17 -8.89 -20.74 -27.89
N ASN A 18 -9.19 -20.80 -26.60
CA ASN A 18 -9.43 -19.60 -25.79
C ASN A 18 -8.05 -19.06 -25.38
N PRO A 19 -7.54 -17.95 -25.94
CA PRO A 19 -6.38 -17.31 -25.37
C PRO A 19 -6.81 -16.76 -24.01
N ALA A 20 -6.33 -17.39 -22.94
CA ALA A 20 -6.46 -16.88 -21.58
C ALA A 20 -5.61 -15.60 -21.45
N ASN A 21 -6.13 -14.47 -21.95
CA ASN A 21 -5.55 -13.14 -21.81
C ASN A 21 -5.77 -12.58 -20.39
N GLY A 22 -5.50 -13.41 -19.38
CA GLY A 22 -5.49 -13.03 -17.97
C GLY A 22 -4.13 -12.55 -17.54
N GLN A 23 -3.48 -11.63 -18.27
CA GLN A 23 -2.37 -10.90 -17.71
C GLN A 23 -2.95 -9.87 -16.74
N SER A 24 -3.13 -10.29 -15.48
CA SER A 24 -3.20 -9.36 -14.37
C SER A 24 -1.95 -8.51 -14.44
N LYS A 25 -2.10 -7.25 -14.84
CA LYS A 25 -1.03 -6.25 -14.77
C LYS A 25 -0.38 -6.41 -13.40
N VAL A 26 0.89 -6.82 -13.36
CA VAL A 26 1.64 -6.94 -12.11
C VAL A 26 1.79 -5.52 -11.56
N ILE A 27 0.85 -5.11 -10.73
CA ILE A 27 0.94 -3.84 -10.02
C ILE A 27 1.97 -4.06 -8.92
N HIS A 28 3.22 -3.68 -9.19
CA HIS A 28 4.23 -3.62 -8.15
C HIS A 28 3.76 -2.63 -7.09
N PHE A 29 3.56 -3.12 -5.87
CA PHE A 29 3.25 -2.26 -4.74
C PHE A 29 4.40 -1.27 -4.53
N SER A 30 4.12 0.01 -4.77
CA SER A 30 5.00 1.09 -4.35
C SER A 30 4.42 1.66 -3.07
N GLY A 31 5.10 1.43 -1.94
CA GLY A 31 4.75 2.06 -0.67
C GLY A 31 4.82 3.59 -0.72
N ALA A 32 4.29 4.26 0.31
CA ALA A 32 4.33 5.71 0.37
C ALA A 32 5.77 6.22 0.49
N LYS A 33 6.09 7.29 -0.25
CA LYS A 33 7.42 7.90 -0.32
C LYS A 33 7.42 9.26 0.36
N ALA A 34 8.45 9.55 1.15
CA ALA A 34 8.68 10.89 1.69
C ALA A 34 9.24 11.81 0.60
N THR A 35 8.43 12.72 0.10
CA THR A 35 8.73 13.62 -1.03
C THR A 35 9.42 14.93 -0.63
N LYS A 36 9.33 15.35 0.64
CA LYS A 36 9.97 16.57 1.13
C LYS A 36 11.33 16.27 1.76
N SER A 37 12.23 17.24 1.70
CA SER A 37 13.51 17.20 2.41
C SER A 37 13.34 17.34 3.92
N HIS A 38 12.36 18.11 4.36
CA HIS A 38 12.06 18.37 5.77
C HIS A 38 10.56 18.40 6.05
N TYR A 39 10.16 17.86 7.19
CA TYR A 39 8.80 17.80 7.70
C TYR A 39 8.78 18.35 9.12
N LYS A 40 7.80 19.20 9.41
CA LYS A 40 7.50 19.67 10.76
C LYS A 40 6.12 19.17 11.15
N VAL A 41 5.99 18.64 12.36
CA VAL A 41 4.71 18.18 12.91
C VAL A 41 4.53 18.71 14.32
N LEU A 42 3.29 19.07 14.64
CA LEU A 42 2.88 19.56 15.94
C LEU A 42 1.98 18.52 16.61
N TYR A 43 2.38 18.06 17.79
CA TYR A 43 1.55 17.27 18.70
C TYR A 43 1.04 18.19 19.82
N ILE A 44 -0.24 18.06 20.14
CA ILE A 44 -0.86 18.77 21.25
C ILE A 44 -1.43 17.73 22.22
N LEU A 45 -0.99 17.80 23.47
CA LEU A 45 -1.45 16.93 24.54
C LEU A 45 -2.13 17.77 25.61
N ASN A 46 -3.45 17.67 25.70
CA ASN A 46 -4.27 18.43 26.63
C ASN A 46 -4.89 17.59 27.75
N ASN A 47 -4.28 16.44 28.05
CA ASN A 47 -4.87 15.44 28.92
C ASN A 47 -3.78 14.71 29.69
N GLY A 48 -3.91 14.70 31.02
CA GLY A 48 -2.96 14.11 31.96
C GLY A 48 -3.17 12.61 32.24
N GLU A 49 -4.06 11.91 31.54
CA GLU A 49 -4.26 10.48 31.70
C GLU A 49 -3.04 9.72 31.16
N ASP A 50 -2.40 8.90 32.01
CA ASP A 50 -1.20 8.13 31.70
C ASP A 50 -1.27 7.37 30.37
N LYS A 51 -2.44 6.79 30.06
CA LYS A 51 -2.67 6.06 28.80
C LYS A 51 -2.53 6.98 27.58
N ARG A 52 -3.05 8.19 27.66
CA ARG A 52 -3.00 9.17 26.56
C ARG A 52 -1.62 9.78 26.42
N ILE A 53 -0.94 10.05 27.54
CA ILE A 53 0.47 10.48 27.55
C ILE A 53 1.34 9.41 26.87
N SER A 54 1.26 8.17 27.34
CA SER A 54 2.06 7.05 26.84
C SER A 54 1.80 6.76 25.35
N ALA A 55 0.53 6.80 24.94
CA ALA A 55 0.17 6.62 23.54
C ALA A 55 0.73 7.73 22.64
N THR A 56 0.71 8.98 23.12
CA THR A 56 1.24 10.13 22.38
C THR A 56 2.75 9.98 22.17
N LEU A 57 3.49 9.69 23.25
CA LEU A 57 4.94 9.51 23.18
C LEU A 57 5.32 8.32 22.28
N ARG A 58 4.60 7.21 22.37
CA ARG A 58 4.80 6.05 21.47
C ARG A 58 4.60 6.42 20.01
N ASN A 59 3.55 7.19 19.69
CA ASN A 59 3.28 7.61 18.32
C ASN A 59 4.38 8.54 17.78
N ILE A 60 4.91 9.44 18.62
CA ILE A 60 6.05 10.29 18.27
C ILE A 60 7.28 9.44 17.97
N ASN A 61 7.61 8.48 18.85
CA ASN A 61 8.75 7.57 18.62
C ASN A 61 8.61 6.77 17.33
N ASN A 62 7.43 6.20 17.09
CA ASN A 62 7.16 5.46 15.85
C ASN A 62 7.35 6.33 14.60
N ALA A 63 6.98 7.61 14.66
CA ALA A 63 7.16 8.54 13.55
C ALA A 63 8.64 8.92 13.33
N LEU A 64 9.41 9.09 14.42
CA LEU A 64 10.84 9.36 14.38
C LEU A 64 11.65 8.17 13.86
N GLU A 65 11.21 6.95 14.16
CA GLU A 65 11.83 5.69 13.70
C GLU A 65 11.35 5.24 12.31
N ASP A 66 10.37 5.92 11.72
CA ASP A 66 9.87 5.58 10.38
C ASP A 66 11.00 5.71 9.35
N PRO A 67 11.38 4.64 8.63
CA PRO A 67 12.51 4.66 7.69
C PRO A 67 12.40 5.72 6.59
N ARG A 68 11.18 6.19 6.30
CA ARG A 68 10.92 7.22 5.28
C ARG A 68 11.22 8.63 5.81
N LEU A 69 11.11 8.82 7.12
CA LEU A 69 11.14 10.10 7.82
C LEU A 69 12.41 10.33 8.65
N ILE A 70 13.22 9.29 8.89
CA ILE A 70 14.51 9.40 9.59
C ILE A 70 15.35 10.55 9.03
N GLY A 71 15.78 11.45 9.92
CA GLY A 71 16.59 12.63 9.58
C GLY A 71 15.83 13.74 8.84
N LYS A 72 14.53 13.58 8.57
CA LYS A 72 13.68 14.55 7.86
C LYS A 72 12.53 15.08 8.70
N LEU A 73 12.28 14.52 9.89
CA LEU A 73 11.14 14.87 10.73
C LEU A 73 11.59 15.67 11.95
N GLU A 74 10.98 16.84 12.14
CA GLU A 74 11.05 17.66 13.33
C GLU A 74 9.69 17.63 14.02
N VAL A 75 9.68 17.26 15.31
CA VAL A 75 8.47 17.14 16.11
C VAL A 75 8.47 18.21 17.18
N GLU A 76 7.38 18.97 17.25
CA GLU A 76 7.08 19.87 18.37
C GLU A 76 5.93 19.28 19.18
N LEU A 77 6.09 19.21 20.50
CA LEU A 77 5.05 18.74 21.42
C LEU A 77 4.68 19.89 22.37
N ILE A 78 3.43 20.33 22.30
CA ILE A 78 2.87 21.30 23.24
C ILE A 78 1.97 20.55 24.23
N VAL A 79 2.23 20.75 25.51
CA VAL A 79 1.47 20.17 26.61
C VAL A 79 0.84 21.28 27.43
N PHE A 80 -0.45 21.19 27.71
CA PHE A 80 -1.18 22.15 28.56
C PHE A 80 -2.44 21.51 29.14
N GLY A 81 -3.05 22.16 30.15
CA GLY A 81 -4.28 21.68 30.79
C GLY A 81 -4.09 21.22 32.22
#